data_AF-A0A6A6FAI3-F1
#
_entry.id   AF-A0A6A6FAI3-F1
#
_cell.length_a   1.000
_cell.length_b   1.000
_cell.length_c   1.000
_cell.angle_alpha   90.00
_cell.angle_beta   90.00
_cell.angle_gamma   90.00
#
_symmetry.space_group_name_H-M   'P 1'
#
loop_
_entity.id
_entity.type
_entity.pdbx_description
1 polymer ?
#
loop_
_entity_poly.entity_id
_entity_poly.type
_entity_poly.pdbx_seq_one_letter_code
_entity_poly.pdbx_strand_id
1 'polypeptide(L)'
;MGFTTGLLGGFTLTASILYLSTELHARNRAHQSALLRQQAYLVSNIYAPEPALPPQTDRRIQAGIWETAKDRWNATLEREVRTVSNVDWQGVTERVGDSVSSIVSRAFDSGK
;
A
#
# COMPACT_ATOMS: atom_id res chain seq x y z
N MET A 1 -28.04 10.76 11.58
CA MET A 1 -27.09 10.81 10.44
C MET A 1 -25.65 11.20 10.80
N GLY A 2 -25.31 11.73 12.00
CA GLY A 2 -23.94 12.18 12.31
C GLY A 2 -22.94 11.13 12.83
N PHE A 3 -23.43 9.99 13.33
CA PHE A 3 -22.56 8.94 13.91
C PHE A 3 -21.81 8.14 12.84
N THR A 4 -22.49 7.74 11.78
CA THR A 4 -21.93 6.93 10.69
C THR A 4 -20.89 7.70 9.88
N THR A 5 -21.13 8.98 9.59
CA THR A 5 -20.18 9.86 8.92
C THR A 5 -18.95 10.15 9.78
N GLY A 6 -19.13 10.33 11.09
CA GLY A 6 -18.01 10.49 12.04
C GLY A 6 -17.14 9.23 12.16
N LEU A 7 -17.75 8.05 12.22
CA LEU A 7 -17.03 6.77 12.30
C LEU A 7 -16.23 6.49 11.03
N LEU A 8 -16.84 6.68 9.85
CA LEU A 8 -16.14 6.51 8.56
C LEU A 8 -15.02 7.53 8.37
N GLY A 9 -15.25 8.80 8.76
CA GLY A 9 -14.22 9.84 8.73
C GLY A 9 -13.04 9.53 9.66
N GLY A 10 -13.32 9.06 10.88
CA GLY A 10 -12.28 8.63 11.81
C GLY A 10 -11.48 7.43 11.28
N PHE A 11 -12.17 6.40 10.79
CA PHE A 11 -11.54 5.21 10.24
C PHE A 11 -10.65 5.53 9.04
N THR A 12 -11.14 6.31 8.07
CA THR A 12 -10.37 6.70 6.88
C THR A 12 -9.15 7.55 7.26
N LEU A 13 -9.29 8.48 8.20
CA LEU A 13 -8.16 9.28 8.70
C LEU A 13 -7.11 8.40 9.38
N THR A 14 -7.50 7.51 10.29
CA THR A 14 -6.56 6.63 11.00
C THR A 14 -5.88 5.66 10.04
N ALA A 15 -6.63 5.07 9.10
CA ALA A 15 -6.07 4.20 8.07
C ALA A 15 -5.07 4.94 7.18
N SER A 16 -5.38 6.19 6.80
CA SER A 16 -4.47 7.03 6.00
C SER A 16 -3.19 7.37 6.74
N ILE A 17 -3.28 7.75 8.02
CA ILE A 17 -2.11 8.04 8.87
C ILE A 17 -1.24 6.80 9.03
N LEU A 18 -1.85 5.64 9.32
CA LEU A 18 -1.13 4.38 9.47
C LEU A 18 -0.41 4.01 8.16
N TYR A 19 -1.11 4.08 7.04
CA TYR A 19 -0.55 3.79 5.71
C TYR A 19 0.62 4.72 5.37
N LEU A 20 0.46 6.03 5.59
CA LEU A 20 1.50 6.99 5.26
C LEU A 20 2.74 6.80 6.14
N SER A 21 2.53 6.47 7.42
CA SER A 21 3.61 6.18 8.38
C SER A 21 4.42 4.94 7.98
N THR A 22 3.73 3.84 7.65
CA THR A 22 4.42 2.59 7.25
C THR A 22 5.18 2.75 5.95
N GLU A 23 4.59 3.42 4.95
CA GLU A 23 5.24 3.69 3.67
C GLU A 23 6.48 4.59 3.83
N LEU A 24 6.37 5.65 4.64
CA LEU A 24 7.51 6.53 4.91
C LEU A 24 8.64 5.77 5.62
N HIS A 25 8.31 4.90 6.57
CA HIS A 25 9.30 4.07 7.24
C HIS A 25 9.98 3.08 6.27
N ALA A 26 9.21 2.45 5.38
CA ALA A 26 9.75 1.54 4.37
C ALA A 26 10.72 2.26 3.42
N ARG A 27 10.33 3.46 2.93
CA ARG A 27 11.20 4.29 2.08
C ARG A 27 12.47 4.71 2.79
N ASN A 28 12.38 5.17 4.04
CA ASN A 28 13.55 5.56 4.81
C ASN A 28 14.54 4.40 4.99
N ARG A 29 14.06 3.21 5.32
CA ARG A 29 14.92 2.02 5.43
C ARG A 29 15.59 1.67 4.11
N ALA A 30 14.86 1.75 2.99
CA ALA A 30 15.41 1.51 1.67
C ALA A 30 16.54 2.51 1.34
N HIS A 31 16.29 3.80 1.55
CA HIS A 31 17.27 4.88 1.33
C HIS A 31 18.52 4.72 2.21
N GLN A 32 18.35 4.50 3.51
CA GLN A 32 19.48 4.29 4.42
C GLN A 32 20.32 3.09 4.00
N SER A 33 19.67 1.97 3.65
CA SER A 33 20.38 0.78 3.19
C SER A 33 21.17 1.01 1.90
N ALA A 34 20.63 1.83 0.98
CA ALA A 34 21.29 2.16 -0.27
C ALA A 34 22.53 3.03 -0.02
N LEU A 35 22.40 4.05 0.83
CA LEU A 35 23.53 4.91 1.22
C LEU A 35 24.64 4.10 1.91
N LEU A 36 24.28 3.22 2.85
CA LEU A 36 25.26 2.36 3.53
C LEU A 36 25.98 1.42 2.55
N ARG A 37 25.27 0.81 1.60
CA ARG A 37 25.89 -0.02 0.56
C ARG A 37 26.81 0.80 -0.34
N GLN A 38 26.41 2.00 -0.74
CA GLN A 38 27.25 2.89 -1.54
C GLN A 38 28.52 3.29 -0.80
N GLN A 39 28.40 3.67 0.48
CA GLN A 39 29.55 4.03 1.31
C GLN A 39 30.48 2.84 1.52
N ALA A 40 29.93 1.66 1.83
CA ALA A 40 30.70 0.43 1.95
C ALA A 40 31.43 0.11 0.64
N TYR A 41 30.77 0.27 -0.51
CA TYR A 41 31.38 0.08 -1.82
C TYR A 41 32.54 1.06 -2.06
N LEU A 42 32.35 2.35 -1.79
CA LEU A 42 33.42 3.36 -1.95
C LEU A 42 34.63 3.06 -1.07
N VAL A 43 34.42 2.71 0.21
CA VAL A 43 35.50 2.32 1.12
C VAL A 43 36.19 1.05 0.63
N SER A 44 35.43 0.05 0.22
CA SER A 44 35.99 -1.20 -0.31
C SER A 44 36.85 -0.95 -1.55
N ASN A 45 36.41 -0.06 -2.45
CA ASN A 45 37.12 0.25 -3.68
C ASN A 45 38.41 1.05 -3.46
N ILE A 46 38.55 1.76 -2.33
CA ILE A 46 39.81 2.42 -1.96
C ILE A 46 40.85 1.39 -1.49
N TYR A 47 40.43 0.41 -0.68
CA TYR A 47 41.34 -0.58 -0.10
C TYR A 47 41.64 -1.76 -1.04
N ALA A 48 40.63 -2.21 -1.79
CA ALA A 48 40.69 -3.32 -2.72
C ALA A 48 39.85 -2.95 -3.96
N PRO A 49 40.41 -2.16 -4.90
CA PRO A 49 39.70 -1.72 -6.09
C PRO A 49 39.20 -2.92 -6.89
N GLU A 50 37.94 -2.85 -7.31
CA GLU A 50 37.33 -3.95 -8.06
C GLU A 50 38.03 -4.07 -9.44
N PRO A 51 38.44 -5.27 -9.86
CA PRO A 51 39.05 -5.46 -11.17
C PRO A 51 38.09 -5.03 -12.28
N ALA A 52 38.64 -4.48 -13.36
CA ALA A 52 37.85 -3.99 -14.49
C ALA A 52 36.88 -5.07 -14.98
N LEU A 53 35.59 -4.71 -15.06
CA LEU A 53 34.56 -5.63 -15.54
C LEU A 53 34.93 -6.10 -16.95
N PRO A 54 34.81 -7.41 -17.25
CA PRO A 54 34.96 -7.90 -18.61
C PRO A 54 33.97 -7.16 -19.54
N PRO A 55 34.30 -7.01 -20.83
CA PRO A 55 33.45 -6.30 -21.78
C PRO A 55 32.01 -6.81 -21.68
N GLN A 56 31.09 -5.87 -21.45
CA GLN A 56 29.67 -6.13 -21.30
C GLN A 56 29.19 -6.77 -22.60
N THR A 57 29.08 -8.10 -22.63
CA THR A 57 28.35 -8.78 -23.70
C THR A 57 26.91 -8.35 -23.54
N ASP A 58 26.29 -7.79 -24.59
CA ASP A 58 24.92 -7.28 -24.59
C ASP A 58 23.99 -8.18 -23.78
N ARG A 59 23.77 -7.80 -22.52
CA ARG A 59 22.83 -8.51 -21.65
C ARG A 59 21.46 -8.11 -22.15
N ARG A 60 20.90 -8.91 -23.06
CA ARG A 60 19.47 -8.92 -23.33
C ARG A 60 18.78 -9.32 -22.03
N ILE A 61 18.37 -8.32 -21.24
CA ILE A 61 17.52 -8.53 -20.09
C ILE A 61 16.18 -8.99 -20.67
N GLN A 62 15.98 -10.31 -20.73
CA GLN A 62 14.63 -10.85 -20.86
C GLN A 62 13.89 -10.36 -19.62
N ALA A 63 12.80 -9.60 -19.80
CA ALA A 63 12.01 -9.04 -18.71
C ALA A 63 11.78 -10.14 -17.66
N GLY A 64 12.30 -9.92 -16.45
CA GLY A 64 12.19 -10.89 -15.39
C GLY A 64 10.73 -11.14 -15.05
N ILE A 65 10.44 -12.34 -14.57
CA ILE A 65 9.17 -12.69 -13.91
C ILE A 65 8.77 -11.66 -12.85
N TRP A 66 9.75 -10.98 -12.24
CA TRP A 66 9.55 -9.93 -11.25
C TRP A 66 8.95 -8.64 -11.83
N GLU A 67 9.50 -8.15 -12.94
CA GLU A 67 8.97 -6.99 -13.66
C GLU A 67 7.56 -7.28 -14.18
N THR A 68 7.33 -8.48 -14.71
CA THR A 68 5.99 -8.90 -15.17
C THR A 68 5.00 -9.03 -14.01
N ALA A 69 5.44 -9.50 -12.84
CA ALA A 69 4.61 -9.56 -11.64
C ALA A 69 4.25 -8.16 -11.13
N LYS A 70 5.19 -7.22 -11.17
CA LYS A 70 4.97 -5.81 -10.79
C LYS A 70 3.94 -5.12 -11.69
N ASP A 71 4.05 -5.33 -13.00
CA ASP A 71 3.11 -4.76 -13.97
C ASP A 71 1.70 -5.34 -13.79
N ARG A 72 1.62 -6.66 -13.54
CA ARG A 72 0.34 -7.34 -13.29
C ARG A 72 -0.30 -6.92 -11.96
N TRP A 73 0.52 -6.72 -10.93
CA TRP A 73 0.08 -6.21 -9.64
C TRP A 73 -0.47 -4.79 -9.76
N ASN A 74 0.25 -3.90 -10.45
CA ASN A 74 -0.21 -2.53 -10.69
C ASN A 74 -1.52 -2.48 -11.47
N ALA A 75 -1.67 -3.30 -12.51
CA ALA A 75 -2.91 -3.38 -13.28
C ALA A 75 -4.10 -3.90 -12.43
N THR A 76 -3.83 -4.78 -11.47
CA THR A 76 -4.85 -5.29 -10.54
C THR A 76 -5.26 -4.21 -9.54
N LEU A 77 -4.28 -3.51 -8.95
CA LEU A 77 -4.53 -2.38 -8.06
C LEU A 77 -5.32 -1.27 -8.75
N GLU A 78 -4.98 -0.92 -9.98
CA GLU A 78 -5.71 0.12 -10.73
C GLU A 78 -7.18 -0.28 -10.94
N ARG A 79 -7.44 -1.56 -11.24
CA ARG A 79 -8.81 -2.09 -11.39
C ARG A 79 -9.58 -2.06 -10.07
N GLU A 80 -8.96 -2.46 -8.97
CA GLU A 80 -9.62 -2.46 -7.67
C GLU A 80 -9.90 -1.04 -7.19
N VAL A 81 -8.93 -0.12 -7.31
CA VAL A 81 -9.11 1.29 -6.95
C VAL A 81 -10.21 1.92 -7.81
N ARG A 82 -10.25 1.65 -9.11
CA ARG A 82 -11.31 2.15 -9.99
C ARG A 82 -12.68 1.58 -9.62
N THR A 83 -12.74 0.32 -9.21
CA THR A 83 -13.97 -0.33 -8.75
C THR A 83 -14.45 0.29 -7.44
N VAL A 84 -13.57 0.41 -6.46
CA VAL A 84 -13.82 1.06 -5.16
C VAL A 84 -14.22 2.52 -5.33
N SER A 85 -13.60 3.25 -6.25
CA SER A 85 -13.96 4.65 -6.55
C SER A 85 -15.32 4.80 -7.25
N ASN A 86 -15.72 3.83 -8.08
CA ASN A 86 -17.00 3.86 -8.78
C ASN A 86 -18.15 3.26 -7.96
N VAL A 87 -17.86 2.60 -6.83
CA VAL A 87 -18.88 2.13 -5.90
C VAL A 87 -19.57 3.35 -5.29
N ASP A 88 -20.90 3.35 -5.35
CA ASP A 88 -21.73 4.32 -4.65
C ASP A 88 -21.65 4.09 -3.14
N TRP A 89 -20.72 4.79 -2.51
CA TRP A 89 -20.49 4.77 -1.06
C TRP A 89 -21.70 5.25 -0.27
N GLN A 90 -22.54 6.10 -0.86
CA GLN A 90 -23.72 6.62 -0.19
C GLN A 90 -24.75 5.49 -0.01
N GLY A 91 -25.05 4.74 -1.08
CA GLY A 91 -25.95 3.59 -1.01
C GLY A 91 -25.43 2.41 -0.18
N VAL A 92 -24.11 2.15 -0.17
CA VAL A 92 -23.51 1.13 0.71
C VAL A 92 -23.65 1.53 2.18
N THR A 93 -23.38 2.79 2.51
CA THR A 93 -23.49 3.30 3.88
C THR A 93 -24.93 3.27 4.37
N GLU A 94 -25.89 3.55 3.49
CA GLU A 94 -27.32 3.52 3.81
C GLU A 94 -27.81 2.09 4.12
N ARG A 95 -27.46 1.10 3.29
CA ARG A 95 -27.82 -0.31 3.53
C ARG A 95 -27.17 -0.92 4.78
N VAL A 96 -25.91 -0.54 5.06
CA VAL A 96 -25.23 -0.94 6.29
C VAL A 96 -25.88 -0.26 7.50
N GLY A 97 -26.25 1.03 7.36
CA GLY A 97 -27.00 1.77 8.37
C GLY A 97 -28.35 1.11 8.70
N ASP A 98 -29.10 0.69 7.69
CA ASP A 98 -30.39 0.02 7.85
C ASP A 98 -30.24 -1.37 8.49
N SER A 99 -29.21 -2.12 8.09
CA SER A 99 -28.93 -3.44 8.67
C SER A 99 -28.54 -3.34 10.14
N VAL A 100 -27.66 -2.41 10.49
CA VAL A 100 -27.27 -2.17 11.89
C VAL A 100 -28.44 -1.63 12.69
N SER A 101 -29.23 -0.69 12.14
CA SER A 101 -30.41 -0.16 12.82
C SER A 101 -31.45 -1.25 13.06
N SER A 102 -31.66 -2.17 12.12
CA SER A 102 -32.62 -3.26 12.29
C SER A 102 -32.18 -4.26 13.36
N ILE A 103 -30.88 -4.55 13.45
CA ILE A 103 -30.32 -5.43 14.49
C ILE A 103 -30.40 -4.76 15.86
N VAL A 104 -30.08 -3.47 15.95
CA VAL A 104 -30.16 -2.69 17.19
C VAL A 104 -31.60 -2.57 17.66
N SER A 105 -32.54 -2.20 16.78
CA SER A 105 -33.97 -2.13 17.13
C SER A 105 -34.49 -3.49 17.60
N ARG A 106 -34.09 -4.59 16.95
CA ARG A 106 -34.50 -5.95 17.33
C ARG A 106 -33.90 -6.40 18.66
N ALA A 107 -32.69 -5.96 18.99
CA ALA A 107 -32.08 -6.20 20.30
C ALA A 107 -32.75 -5.39 21.42
N PHE A 108 -33.17 -4.15 21.16
CA PHE A 108 -33.89 -3.33 22.12
C PHE A 108 -35.35 -3.77 22.32
N ASP A 109 -36.03 -4.27 21.28
CA ASP A 109 -37.40 -4.79 21.37
C ASP A 109 -37.47 -6.14 22.08
N SER A 110 -36.41 -6.94 22.01
CA SER A 110 -36.31 -8.24 22.70
C SER A 110 -35.94 -8.10 24.19
N GLY A 111 -35.66 -6.89 24.68
CA GLY A 111 -35.23 -6.60 26.05
C GLY A 111 -36.31 -5.97 26.94
N LYS A 112 -37.56 -5.90 26.49
CA LYS A 112 -38.72 -5.40 27.25
C LYS A 112 -39.75 -6.51 27.45
#